data_AF-A0A851BZ69-F1
#
_entry.id   AF-A0A851BZ69-F1
#
_cell.length_a   1.000
_cell.length_b   1.000
_cell.length_c   1.000
_cell.angle_alpha   90.00
_cell.angle_beta   90.00
_cell.angle_gamma   90.00
#
_symmetry.space_group_name_H-M   'P 1'
#
loop_
_entity.id
_entity.type
_entity.pdbx_description
1 polymer ?
#
loop_
_entity_poly.entity_id
_entity_poly.type
_entity_poly.pdbx_seq_one_letter_code
_entity_poly.pdbx_strand_id
1 'polypeptide(L)' 'MVKLYCPKCMDVYTPKSSRHHHTDGAYFGTGFPHMLFMVHPEYRPKRPANQFVPRYWG' A
#
# COMPACT_ATOMS: atom_id res chain seq x y z
N MET A 1 -6.83 -5.98 -12.56
CA MET A 1 -5.47 -5.40 -12.58
C MET A 1 -4.86 -5.40 -11.20
N VAL A 2 -3.55 -5.62 -11.08
CA VAL A 2 -2.79 -5.62 -9.82
C VAL A 2 -2.78 -4.23 -9.17
N LYS A 3 -2.67 -4.21 -7.83
CA LYS A 3 -2.58 -3.01 -7.01
C LYS A 3 -1.38 -3.08 -6.05
N LEU A 4 -0.98 -1.92 -5.53
CA LEU A 4 0.12 -1.79 -4.57
C LEU A 4 -0.45 -1.50 -3.18
N TYR A 5 -0.18 -2.36 -2.20
CA TYR A 5 -0.47 -2.09 -0.80
C TYR A 5 0.72 -1.37 -0.14
N CYS A 6 0.47 -0.24 0.53
CA CYS A 6 1.49 0.44 1.32
C CYS A 6 1.33 0.08 2.81
N PRO A 7 2.32 -0.56 3.44
CA PRO A 7 2.21 -0.98 4.83
C PRO A 7 2.26 0.16 5.85
N LYS A 8 2.66 1.37 5.42
CA LYS A 8 2.76 2.55 6.29
C LYS A 8 1.44 3.28 6.44
N CYS A 9 0.76 3.60 5.33
CA CYS A 9 -0.57 4.22 5.36
C CYS A 9 -1.71 3.20 5.38
N MET A 10 -1.42 1.91 5.18
CA MET A 10 -2.39 0.81 5.19
C MET A 10 -3.47 0.92 4.09
N ASP A 11 -3.09 1.42 2.92
CA ASP A 11 -4.00 1.70 1.80
C ASP A 11 -3.47 1.14 0.47
N VAL A 12 -4.33 1.09 -0.55
CA VAL A 12 -4.12 0.41 -1.83
C VAL A 12 -4.10 1.40 -2.99
N TYR A 13 -3.06 1.34 -3.82
CA TYR A 13 -2.80 2.30 -4.90
C TYR A 13 -2.70 1.63 -6.27
N THR A 14 -3.01 2.39 -7.33
CA THR A 14 -2.78 1.98 -8.71
C THR A 14 -1.29 2.12 -9.06
N PRO A 15 -0.67 1.13 -9.72
CA PRO A 15 0.71 1.25 -10.18
C PRO A 15 0.92 2.48 -11.07
N LYS A 16 1.97 3.26 -10.80
CA LYS A 16 2.29 4.50 -11.55
C LYS A 16 2.57 4.25 -13.03
N SER A 17 3.31 3.18 -13.35
CA SER A 17 3.67 2.87 -14.74
C SER A 17 2.60 2.01 -15.41
N SER A 18 2.20 2.40 -16.61
CA SER A 18 1.24 1.70 -17.46
C SER A 18 1.63 0.25 -17.79
N ARG A 19 2.92 -0.08 -17.72
CA ARG A 19 3.42 -1.44 -17.96
C ARG A 19 2.76 -2.51 -17.08
N HIS A 20 2.26 -2.13 -15.90
CA HIS A 20 1.65 -3.05 -14.93
C HIS A 20 0.11 -3.03 -14.97
N HIS A 21 -0.51 -2.20 -15.82
CA HIS A 21 -1.98 -2.02 -15.82
C HIS A 21 -2.72 -3.25 -16.35
N HIS A 22 -2.06 -4.08 -17.16
CA HIS A 22 -2.63 -5.28 -17.77
C HIS A 22 -2.31 -6.57 -17.00
N THR A 23 -1.62 -6.48 -15.85
CA THR A 23 -1.35 -7.64 -15.00
C THR A 23 -2.55 -7.94 -14.12
N ASP A 24 -3.07 -9.18 -14.12
CA ASP A 24 -4.16 -9.57 -13.24
C ASP A 24 -3.70 -9.61 -11.76
N GLY A 25 -4.52 -9.07 -10.87
CA GLY A 25 -4.26 -9.09 -9.43
C GLY A 25 -4.51 -10.46 -8.80
N ALA A 26 -5.31 -11.32 -9.44
CA ALA A 26 -5.59 -12.67 -8.95
C ALA A 26 -4.32 -13.53 -8.80
N TYR A 27 -3.27 -13.26 -9.59
CA TYR A 27 -1.97 -13.92 -9.49
C TYR A 27 -1.21 -13.63 -8.19
N PHE A 28 -1.55 -12.55 -7.50
CA PHE A 28 -0.91 -12.15 -6.24
C PHE A 28 -1.75 -12.54 -5.02
N GLY A 29 -3.07 -12.66 -5.19
CA GLY A 29 -4.00 -12.91 -4.10
C GLY A 29 -4.30 -11.67 -3.25
N THR A 30 -5.45 -11.69 -2.58
CA THR A 30 -5.92 -10.58 -1.74
C THR A 30 -5.18 -10.49 -0.41
N GLY A 31 -4.73 -11.63 0.12
CA GLY A 31 -4.14 -11.75 1.46
C GLY A 31 -2.63 -11.62 1.51
N PHE A 32 -1.92 -11.58 0.37
CA PHE A 32 -0.46 -11.65 0.35
C PHE A 32 0.22 -10.62 1.27
N PRO A 33 -0.10 -9.30 1.20
CA PRO A 33 0.53 -8.32 2.08
C PRO A 33 0.21 -8.56 3.56
N HIS A 34 -1.00 -9.05 3.87
CA HIS A 34 -1.42 -9.33 5.23
C HIS A 34 -0.67 -10.52 5.83
N MET A 35 -0.54 -11.62 5.08
CA MET A 35 0.21 -12.79 5.54
C MET A 35 1.69 -12.48 5.69
N LEU A 36 2.28 -11.66 4.82
CA LEU A 36 3.68 -11.24 4.94
C LEU A 36 3.96 -10.60 6.32
N PHE A 37 3.12 -9.68 6.78
CA PHE A 37 3.28 -9.06 8.10
C PHE A 37 2.76 -9.90 9.27
N MET A 38 2.06 -11.01 9.01
CA MET A 38 1.75 -12.01 10.02
C MET A 38 2.98 -12.89 10.30
N VAL A 39 3.71 -13.28 9.26
CA VAL A 39 4.93 -14.09 9.37
C VAL A 39 6.14 -13.25 9.80
N HIS A 40 6.24 -12.01 9.31
CA HIS A 40 7.33 -11.09 9.63
C HIS A 40 6.82 -9.75 10.20
N PRO A 41 6.37 -9.71 11.47
CA PRO A 41 5.88 -8.49 12.11
C PRO A 41 6.93 -7.36 12.18
N GLU A 42 8.21 -7.68 12.21
CA GLU A 42 9.35 -6.77 12.33
C GLU A 42 9.47 -5.79 11.15
N TYR A 43 8.95 -6.15 9.97
CA TYR A 43 8.95 -5.26 8.81
C TYR A 43 7.79 -4.26 8.78
N ARG A 44 6.84 -4.34 9.73
CA ARG A 44 5.71 -3.41 9.77
C ARG A 44 6.21 -2.01 10.18
N PRO A 45 6.11 -1.00 9.29
CA PRO A 45 6.57 0.34 9.62
C PRO A 45 5.66 0.99 10.67
N LYS A 46 6.22 1.93 11.44
CA LYS A 46 5.41 2.84 12.26
C LYS A 46 4.53 3.71 11.36
N ARG A 47 3.35 4.07 11.85
CA ARG A 47 2.42 4.98 11.16
C ARG A 47 3.08 6.34 10.90
N PRO A 48 2.63 7.09 9.87
CA PRO A 48 3.12 8.45 9.63
C PRO A 48 2.98 9.30 10.89
N ALA A 49 4.05 9.98 11.30
CA ALA A 49 4.03 10.85 12.47
C ALA A 49 3.15 12.10 12.24
N ASN A 50 3.14 12.59 11.00
CA ASN A 50 2.40 13.78 10.60
C ASN A 50 1.38 13.41 9.52
N GLN A 51 0.24 14.08 9.57
CA GLN A 51 -0.77 14.05 8.53
C GLN A 51 -0.78 15.39 7.80
N PHE A 52 -1.22 15.39 6.54
CA PHE A 52 -1.45 16.63 5.81
C PHE A 52 -2.50 17.48 6.53
N VAL A 53 -2.11 18.69 6.92
CA VAL A 53 -3.01 19.70 7.51
C VAL A 53 -3.30 20.74 6.43
N PRO A 54 -4.50 20.74 5.82
CA PRO A 54 -4.86 21.76 4.85
C PRO A 54 -4.91 23.13 5.54
N ARG A 55 -4.33 24.14 4.89
CA ARG A 55 -4.31 25.53 5.38
C ARG A 55 -4.64 26.48 4.24
N TYR A 56 -5.54 27.41 4.50
CA TYR A 56 -5.89 28.49 3.58
C TYR A 56 -5.97 29.78 4.40
N TRP A 57 -5.09 30.74 4.08
CA TRP A 57 -4.87 31.96 4.87
C TRP A 57 -4.45 31.78 6.34
N GLY A 58 -3.81 30.65 6.69
CA GLY A 58 -3.20 30.43 8.02
C GLY A 58 -3.72 29.21 8.75
#